data_AF-A0A7J6G204-F1
#
_entry.id   AF-A0A7J6G204-F1
#
_cell.length_a   1.000
_cell.length_b   1.000
_cell.length_c   1.000
_cell.angle_alpha   90.00
_cell.angle_beta   90.00
_cell.angle_gamma   90.00
#
_symmetry.space_group_name_H-M   'P 1'
#
loop_
_entity.id
_entity.type
_entity.pdbx_description
1 polymer ?
#
loop_
_entity_poly.entity_id
_entity_poly.type
_entity_poly.pdbx_seq_one_letter_code
_entity_poly.pdbx_strand_id
1 'polypeptide(L)'
;MFLILLCNADHHSQSTNSPAKLAQRQLREKRCEKRASELVQQDDEAIVKLENAAIERPKSDDTAVLGKYSIWRRETVGLMRDQIIMARVYLSIAQMKGKLDLYQELQTRLKESYHALGEASSDSDLHQSVPMKLSKMGQVLSKAREQLYDCKLVTGKLRAMLQTADEQVRSLKKQGTFMSQLAAKTIPNGIHCLSSRLNIDYYLLPLEKRKFPNSYNLQNLTLCHYALFSDNVLAALVVVNSAVMNAKVA
;
A
#
# COMPACT_ATOMS: atom_id res chain seq x y z
N MET A 1 2.77 -8.43 16.30
CA MET A 1 3.53 -8.38 17.56
C MET A 1 3.33 -9.70 18.28
N PHE A 2 4.14 -10.71 17.96
CA PHE A 2 4.13 -11.97 18.72
C PHE A 2 5.14 -11.82 19.85
N LEU A 3 4.63 -11.84 21.07
CA LEU A 3 5.39 -11.88 22.30
C LEU A 3 5.61 -13.36 22.64
N ILE A 4 6.85 -13.84 22.60
CA ILE A 4 7.25 -14.99 23.42
C ILE A 4 8.27 -14.45 24.41
N LEU A 5 7.74 -13.98 25.54
CA LEU A 5 8.52 -13.74 26.75
C LEU A 5 9.01 -15.09 27.26
N LEU A 6 10.33 -15.29 27.25
CA LEU A 6 11.00 -16.12 28.24
C LEU A 6 12.22 -15.36 28.75
N CYS A 7 11.94 -14.27 29.46
CA CYS A 7 12.86 -13.78 30.48
C CYS A 7 12.16 -14.00 31.83
N ASN A 8 12.26 -15.22 32.37
CA ASN A 8 12.11 -15.39 33.81
C ASN A 8 13.49 -15.10 34.40
N ALA A 9 13.69 -13.83 34.78
CA ALA A 9 14.50 -13.55 35.94
C ALA A 9 13.77 -14.15 37.16
N ASP A 10 14.55 -14.68 38.09
CA ASP A 10 14.14 -15.15 39.42
C ASP A 10 13.57 -16.57 39.50
N HIS A 11 14.49 -17.54 39.48
CA HIS A 11 14.48 -18.58 40.52
C HIS A 11 15.91 -18.79 41.02
N HIS A 12 16.13 -18.41 42.29
CA HIS A 12 17.32 -18.71 43.06
C HIS A 12 17.56 -20.22 43.12
N SER A 13 18.49 -20.73 42.32
CA SER A 13 19.21 -21.97 42.64
C SER A 13 20.70 -21.62 42.75
N GLN A 14 21.22 -21.67 43.97
CA GLN A 14 22.64 -21.49 44.29
C GLN A 14 23.50 -22.47 43.48
N SER A 15 23.96 -22.04 42.31
CA SER A 15 25.07 -22.69 41.61
C SER A 15 26.34 -21.95 42.01
N THR A 16 27.30 -22.69 42.54
CA THR A 16 28.59 -22.17 42.98
C THR A 16 29.30 -21.47 41.81
N ASN A 17 29.33 -20.14 41.83
CA ASN A 17 29.97 -19.30 40.84
C ASN A 17 31.49 -19.37 41.00
N SER A 18 32.11 -20.38 40.41
CA SER A 18 33.57 -20.42 40.27
C SER A 18 34.02 -19.24 39.38
N PRO A 19 35.10 -18.52 39.74
CA PRO A 19 35.61 -17.38 38.98
C PRO A 19 35.88 -17.71 37.50
N ALA A 20 36.20 -18.97 37.18
CA ALA A 20 36.38 -19.44 35.80
C ALA A 20 35.07 -19.42 34.98
N LYS A 21 33.91 -19.70 35.61
CA LYS A 21 32.59 -19.65 34.94
C LYS A 21 32.16 -18.21 34.67
N LEU A 22 32.46 -17.28 35.57
CA LEU A 22 32.20 -15.85 35.39
C LEU A 22 33.05 -15.26 34.26
N ALA A 23 34.35 -15.59 34.21
CA ALA A 23 35.24 -15.18 33.14
C ALA A 23 34.80 -15.73 31.78
N GLN A 24 34.37 -16.99 31.70
CA GLN A 24 33.80 -17.57 30.48
C GLN A 24 32.53 -16.86 30.03
N ARG A 25 31.65 -16.47 30.97
CA ARG A 25 30.42 -15.73 30.65
C ARG A 25 30.71 -14.36 30.06
N GLN A 26 31.62 -13.59 30.67
CA GLN A 26 32.05 -12.29 30.15
C GLN A 26 32.69 -12.39 28.76
N LEU A 27 33.49 -13.43 28.52
CA LEU A 27 34.15 -13.64 27.24
C LEU A 27 33.18 -14.12 26.14
N ARG A 28 32.04 -14.70 26.53
CA ARG A 28 30.93 -15.02 25.61
C ARG A 28 30.09 -13.78 25.32
N GLU A 29 29.75 -12.99 26.34
CA GLU A 29 29.04 -11.72 26.20
C GLU A 29 29.78 -10.77 25.25
N LYS A 30 31.10 -10.57 25.45
CA LYS A 30 31.92 -9.75 24.55
C LYS A 30 31.95 -10.25 23.10
N ARG A 31 31.92 -11.56 22.87
CA ARG A 31 31.87 -12.15 21.52
C ARG A 31 30.49 -12.03 20.87
N CYS A 32 29.43 -12.04 21.68
CA CYS A 32 28.06 -11.82 21.23
C CYS A 32 27.86 -10.35 20.86
N GLU A 33 28.29 -9.43 21.74
CA GLU A 33 28.26 -7.98 21.52
C GLU A 33 29.05 -7.57 20.27
N LYS A 34 30.26 -8.14 20.09
CA LYS A 34 31.07 -7.85 18.90
C LYS A 34 30.36 -8.27 17.60
N ARG A 35 29.79 -9.49 17.56
CA ARG A 35 29.04 -9.96 16.38
C ARG A 35 27.75 -9.19 16.15
N ALA A 36 27.04 -8.81 17.22
CA ALA A 36 25.85 -7.99 17.12
C ALA A 36 26.19 -6.59 16.57
N SER A 37 27.29 -5.99 17.02
CA SER A 37 27.76 -4.69 16.52
C SER A 37 28.19 -4.74 15.05
N GLU A 38 28.88 -5.81 14.64
CA GLU A 38 29.27 -6.04 13.23
C GLU A 38 28.05 -6.24 12.32
N LEU A 39 27.04 -6.99 12.78
CA LEU A 39 25.79 -7.19 12.04
C LEU A 39 24.97 -5.89 11.93
N VAL A 40 24.88 -5.10 13.00
CA VAL A 40 24.20 -3.80 12.99
C VAL A 40 24.89 -2.85 12.00
N GLN A 41 26.23 -2.81 11.97
CA GLN A 41 26.94 -2.00 10.98
C GLN A 41 26.68 -2.44 9.54
N GLN A 42 26.60 -3.75 9.28
CA GLN A 42 26.27 -4.27 7.96
C GLN A 42 24.83 -3.96 7.54
N ASP A 43 23.88 -4.07 8.47
CA ASP A 43 22.48 -3.70 8.24
C ASP A 43 22.35 -2.19 8.00
N ASP A 44 23.00 -1.34 8.78
CA ASP A 44 23.01 0.12 8.58
C ASP A 44 23.59 0.49 7.20
N GLU A 45 24.69 -0.15 6.78
CA GLU A 45 25.27 0.05 5.46
C GLU A 45 24.34 -0.44 4.34
N ALA A 46 23.67 -1.58 4.54
CA ALA A 46 22.71 -2.12 3.59
C ALA A 46 21.44 -1.26 3.50
N ILE A 47 20.95 -0.73 4.63
CA ILE A 47 19.82 0.20 4.69
C ILE A 47 20.18 1.48 3.96
N VAL A 48 21.34 2.08 4.22
CA VAL A 48 21.80 3.28 3.51
C VAL A 48 21.92 3.02 2.01
N LYS A 49 22.43 1.85 1.59
CA LYS A 49 22.47 1.46 0.18
C LYS A 49 21.08 1.31 -0.43
N LEU A 50 20.14 0.71 0.28
CA LEU A 50 18.75 0.52 -0.16
C LEU A 50 17.99 1.85 -0.21
N GLU A 51 18.18 2.73 0.77
CA GLU A 51 17.61 4.08 0.81
C GLU A 51 18.17 4.94 -0.33
N ASN A 52 19.48 4.92 -0.56
CA ASN A 52 20.10 5.60 -1.71
C ASN A 52 19.56 5.04 -3.04
N ALA A 53 19.43 3.72 -3.18
CA ALA A 53 18.82 3.11 -4.37
C ALA A 53 17.33 3.46 -4.52
N ALA A 54 16.59 3.59 -3.40
CA ALA A 54 15.20 3.99 -3.37
C ALA A 54 15.00 5.50 -3.63
N ILE A 55 16.00 6.34 -3.37
CA ILE A 55 16.03 7.78 -3.72
C ILE A 55 16.38 7.96 -5.21
N GLU A 56 17.20 7.08 -5.79
CA GLU A 56 17.53 7.13 -7.23
C GLU A 56 16.43 6.52 -8.12
N ARG A 57 15.67 5.52 -7.66
CA ARG A 57 14.50 4.94 -8.38
C ARG A 57 13.45 5.96 -8.84
N PRO A 58 12.97 6.92 -8.02
CA PRO A 58 11.99 7.90 -8.48
C PRO A 58 12.58 8.89 -9.51
N LYS A 59 13.91 9.10 -9.54
CA LYS A 59 14.53 9.97 -10.55
C LYS A 59 14.49 9.37 -11.96
N SER A 60 14.48 8.04 -12.11
CA SER A 60 14.29 7.38 -13.41
C SER A 60 12.82 7.12 -13.75
N ASP A 61 11.99 6.84 -12.74
CA ASP A 61 10.64 6.30 -12.97
C ASP A 61 9.53 7.38 -12.99
N ASP A 62 9.76 8.60 -12.50
CA ASP A 62 8.77 9.68 -12.56
C ASP A 62 8.67 10.39 -13.93
N THR A 63 9.57 10.08 -14.88
CA THR A 63 9.45 10.61 -16.26
C THR A 63 8.44 9.81 -17.09
N ALA A 64 8.22 8.53 -16.78
CA ALA A 64 7.38 7.64 -17.59
C ALA A 64 5.87 7.79 -17.31
N VAL A 65 5.49 8.17 -16.08
CA VAL A 65 4.06 8.33 -15.70
C VAL A 65 3.51 9.71 -16.11
N LEU A 66 4.36 10.75 -16.13
CA LEU A 66 4.02 12.06 -16.70
C LEU A 66 4.03 12.05 -18.25
N GLY A 67 4.76 11.12 -18.87
CA GLY A 67 4.88 10.99 -20.34
C GLY A 67 3.63 10.48 -21.07
N LYS A 68 2.56 10.07 -20.37
CA LYS A 68 1.27 9.68 -20.98
C LYS A 68 0.24 10.80 -21.02
N TYR A 69 0.50 11.94 -20.38
CA TYR A 69 -0.25 13.15 -20.66
C TYR A 69 0.34 13.76 -21.92
N SER A 70 -0.18 13.35 -23.08
CA SER A 70 -0.02 14.04 -24.35
C SER A 70 -0.67 15.43 -24.23
N ILE A 71 0.04 16.38 -23.62
CA ILE A 71 -0.42 17.77 -23.39
C ILE A 71 -0.82 18.45 -24.73
N TRP A 72 -0.47 17.90 -25.90
CA TRP A 72 -0.78 18.51 -27.21
C TRP A 72 -1.19 17.55 -28.34
N ARG A 73 -1.60 16.30 -28.08
CA ARG A 73 -2.26 15.48 -29.13
C ARG A 73 -3.76 15.51 -28.84
N ARG A 74 -4.54 16.33 -29.56
CA ARG A 74 -6.02 16.36 -29.45
C ARG A 74 -6.60 15.07 -30.02
N GLU A 75 -6.46 14.00 -29.27
CA GLU A 75 -7.16 12.75 -29.49
C GLU A 75 -8.67 12.98 -29.31
N THR A 76 -9.47 12.27 -30.10
CA THR A 76 -10.93 12.37 -30.14
C THR A 76 -11.52 12.09 -28.75
N VAL A 77 -10.93 11.15 -28.01
CA VAL A 77 -11.22 10.88 -26.60
C VAL A 77 -11.04 12.14 -25.74
N GLY A 78 -9.94 12.88 -25.90
CA GLY A 78 -9.66 14.10 -25.15
C GLY A 78 -10.68 15.20 -25.42
N LEU A 79 -10.99 15.45 -26.69
CA LEU A 79 -12.03 16.41 -27.09
C LEU A 79 -13.41 16.06 -26.51
N MET A 80 -13.75 14.77 -26.50
CA MET A 80 -15.01 14.31 -25.95
C MET A 80 -15.09 14.50 -24.44
N ARG A 81 -13.99 14.25 -23.71
CA ARG A 81 -13.88 14.53 -22.27
C ARG A 81 -14.03 16.02 -21.98
N ASP A 82 -13.39 16.89 -22.76
CA ASP A 82 -13.52 18.34 -22.60
C ASP A 82 -14.95 18.83 -22.83
N GLN A 83 -15.62 18.31 -23.86
CA GLN A 83 -17.04 18.61 -24.11
C GLN A 83 -17.95 18.13 -22.98
N ILE A 84 -17.69 16.95 -22.41
CA ILE A 84 -18.43 16.43 -21.25
C ILE A 84 -18.24 17.35 -20.03
N ILE A 85 -17.02 17.80 -19.76
CA ILE A 85 -16.71 18.73 -18.67
C ILE A 85 -17.48 20.03 -18.85
N MET A 86 -17.41 20.64 -20.05
CA MET A 86 -18.12 21.88 -20.35
C MET A 86 -19.63 21.72 -20.32
N ALA A 87 -20.17 20.58 -20.77
CA ALA A 87 -21.59 20.28 -20.69
C ALA A 87 -22.08 20.22 -19.24
N ARG A 88 -21.29 19.64 -18.31
CA ARG A 88 -21.62 19.65 -16.87
C ARG A 88 -21.64 21.07 -16.28
N VAL A 89 -20.71 21.92 -16.71
CA VAL A 89 -20.69 23.33 -16.30
C VAL A 89 -21.95 24.03 -16.76
N TYR A 90 -22.27 23.96 -18.07
CA TYR A 90 -23.46 24.61 -18.61
C TYR A 90 -24.76 24.02 -18.09
N LEU A 91 -24.82 22.72 -17.78
CA LEU A 91 -25.99 22.09 -17.18
C LEU A 91 -26.27 22.68 -15.78
N SER A 92 -25.22 22.88 -14.98
CA SER A 92 -25.35 23.56 -13.68
C SER A 92 -25.80 25.02 -13.83
N ILE A 93 -25.27 25.74 -14.82
CA ILE A 93 -25.63 27.16 -15.06
C ILE A 93 -27.06 27.26 -15.62
N ALA A 94 -27.47 26.37 -16.51
CA ALA A 94 -28.82 26.29 -17.05
C ALA A 94 -29.85 26.06 -15.96
N GLN A 95 -29.55 25.17 -15.00
CA GLN A 95 -30.38 24.91 -13.83
C GLN A 95 -30.53 26.17 -12.96
N MET A 96 -29.43 26.87 -12.67
CA MET A 96 -29.46 28.12 -11.87
C MET A 96 -30.23 29.25 -12.58
N LYS A 97 -30.13 29.35 -13.90
CA LYS A 97 -30.81 30.38 -14.71
C LYS A 97 -32.22 29.99 -15.17
N GLY A 98 -32.73 28.82 -14.76
CA GLY A 98 -34.08 28.36 -15.13
C GLY A 98 -34.28 28.03 -16.62
N LYS A 99 -33.22 27.76 -17.39
CA LYS A 99 -33.33 27.39 -18.81
C LYS A 99 -33.57 25.89 -18.99
N LEU A 100 -34.82 25.46 -18.80
CA LEU A 100 -35.19 24.04 -18.79
C LEU A 100 -34.97 23.33 -20.13
N ASP A 101 -35.31 23.96 -21.25
CA ASP A 101 -35.15 23.35 -22.59
C ASP A 101 -33.68 23.02 -22.87
N LEU A 102 -32.80 23.99 -22.62
CA LEU A 102 -31.36 23.83 -22.81
C LEU A 102 -30.76 22.83 -21.80
N TYR A 103 -31.29 22.80 -20.57
CA TYR A 103 -30.89 21.82 -19.56
C TYR A 103 -31.20 20.39 -20.03
N GLN A 104 -32.41 20.13 -20.53
CA GLN A 104 -32.83 18.81 -21.03
C GLN A 104 -32.03 18.40 -22.27
N GLU A 105 -31.78 19.33 -23.20
CA GLU A 105 -30.98 19.12 -24.38
C GLU A 105 -29.53 18.74 -24.02
N LEU A 106 -28.89 19.50 -23.12
CA LEU A 106 -27.55 19.19 -22.60
C LEU A 106 -27.52 17.84 -21.88
N GLN A 107 -28.50 17.54 -21.03
CA GLN A 107 -28.55 16.27 -20.29
C GLN A 107 -28.66 15.07 -21.24
N THR A 108 -29.45 15.18 -22.30
CA THR A 108 -29.61 14.13 -23.31
C THR A 108 -28.29 13.89 -24.06
N ARG A 109 -27.66 14.96 -24.56
CA ARG A 109 -26.37 14.84 -25.25
C ARG A 109 -25.25 14.34 -24.34
N LEU A 110 -25.29 14.71 -23.07
CA LEU A 110 -24.33 14.26 -22.06
C LEU A 110 -24.41 12.74 -21.86
N LYS A 111 -25.63 12.19 -21.72
CA LYS A 111 -25.85 10.73 -21.60
C LYS A 111 -25.37 9.98 -22.85
N GLU A 112 -25.69 10.47 -24.04
CA GLU A 112 -25.22 9.89 -25.30
C GLU A 112 -23.70 9.91 -25.41
N SER A 113 -23.07 10.98 -24.94
CA SER A 113 -21.61 11.14 -24.97
C SER A 113 -20.92 10.20 -23.99
N TYR A 114 -21.46 10.03 -22.78
CA TYR A 114 -20.97 9.02 -21.83
C TYR A 114 -21.09 7.60 -22.39
N HIS A 115 -22.24 7.25 -22.98
CA HIS A 115 -22.43 5.93 -23.55
C HIS A 115 -21.51 5.65 -24.74
N ALA A 116 -21.19 6.69 -25.52
CA ALA A 116 -20.25 6.58 -26.63
C ALA A 116 -18.79 6.48 -26.20
N LEU A 117 -18.44 7.17 -25.10
CA LEU A 117 -17.08 7.17 -24.56
C LEU A 117 -16.78 5.87 -23.81
N GLY A 118 -17.76 5.31 -23.08
CA GLY A 118 -17.61 4.05 -22.36
C GLY A 118 -16.34 4.03 -21.50
N GLU A 119 -15.58 2.94 -21.60
CA GLU A 119 -14.24 2.80 -21.00
C GLU A 119 -13.11 3.08 -22.00
N ALA A 120 -13.39 3.74 -23.12
CA ALA A 120 -12.39 4.03 -24.16
C ALA A 120 -11.23 4.86 -23.58
N SER A 121 -10.04 4.27 -23.63
CA SER A 121 -8.81 4.89 -23.15
C SER A 121 -8.01 5.51 -24.29
N SER A 122 -8.24 5.05 -25.51
CA SER A 122 -7.57 5.46 -26.74
C SER A 122 -8.54 5.62 -27.90
N ASP A 123 -8.16 6.39 -28.92
CA ASP A 123 -9.02 6.64 -30.09
C ASP A 123 -9.35 5.37 -30.90
N SER A 124 -8.52 4.32 -30.81
CA SER A 124 -8.79 3.01 -31.45
C SER A 124 -9.97 2.27 -30.84
N ASP A 125 -10.35 2.60 -29.60
CA ASP A 125 -11.45 1.93 -28.88
C ASP A 125 -12.81 2.58 -29.19
N LEU A 126 -12.82 3.66 -29.99
CA LEU A 126 -14.01 4.45 -30.27
C LEU A 126 -14.88 3.85 -31.37
N HIS A 127 -16.19 3.81 -31.11
CA HIS A 127 -17.18 3.42 -32.11
C HIS A 127 -17.26 4.45 -33.25
N GLN A 128 -17.56 4.01 -34.48
CA GLN A 128 -17.67 4.86 -35.67
C GLN A 128 -18.69 6.02 -35.54
N SER A 129 -19.62 5.94 -34.58
CA SER A 129 -20.64 6.96 -34.33
C SER A 129 -20.16 8.14 -33.45
N VAL A 130 -18.93 8.09 -32.94
CA VAL A 130 -18.36 9.11 -32.05
C VAL A 130 -18.23 10.49 -32.71
N PRO A 131 -17.73 10.64 -33.95
CA PRO A 131 -17.64 11.95 -34.61
C PRO A 131 -19.01 12.65 -34.73
N MET A 132 -20.07 11.89 -35.04
CA MET A 132 -21.43 12.44 -35.12
C MET A 132 -21.91 12.93 -33.75
N LYS A 133 -21.65 12.18 -32.67
CA LYS A 133 -22.04 12.56 -31.31
C LYS A 133 -21.26 13.78 -30.81
N LEU A 134 -19.96 13.84 -31.11
CA LEU A 134 -19.09 14.97 -30.82
C LEU A 134 -19.58 16.26 -31.51
N SER A 135 -20.01 16.16 -32.77
CA SER A 135 -20.61 17.29 -33.50
C SER A 135 -21.92 17.76 -32.86
N LYS A 136 -22.83 16.82 -32.52
CA LYS A 136 -24.12 17.16 -31.90
C LYS A 136 -23.93 17.82 -30.53
N MET A 137 -23.03 17.30 -29.69
CA MET A 137 -22.67 17.93 -28.43
C MET A 137 -22.07 19.32 -28.64
N GLY A 138 -21.14 19.46 -29.60
CA GLY A 138 -20.53 20.75 -29.95
C GLY A 138 -21.56 21.82 -30.33
N GLN A 139 -22.59 21.48 -31.10
CA GLN A 139 -23.67 22.41 -31.47
C GLN A 139 -24.44 22.92 -30.25
N VAL A 140 -24.81 22.01 -29.33
CA VAL A 140 -25.54 22.38 -28.11
C VAL A 140 -24.66 23.21 -27.16
N LEU A 141 -23.36 22.89 -27.09
CA LEU A 141 -22.39 23.68 -26.32
C LEU A 141 -22.22 25.09 -26.88
N SER A 142 -22.19 25.27 -28.20
CA SER A 142 -22.15 26.60 -28.82
C SER A 142 -23.39 27.42 -28.47
N LYS A 143 -24.58 26.82 -28.60
CA LYS A 143 -25.85 27.44 -28.18
C LYS A 143 -25.85 27.79 -26.69
N ALA A 144 -25.35 26.90 -25.83
CA ALA A 144 -25.26 27.14 -24.40
C ALA A 144 -24.27 28.27 -24.07
N ARG A 145 -23.15 28.35 -24.79
CA ARG A 145 -22.16 29.42 -24.64
C ARG A 145 -22.77 30.77 -24.95
N GLU A 146 -23.43 30.93 -26.09
CA GLU A 146 -24.09 32.20 -26.46
C GLU A 146 -25.11 32.66 -25.41
N GLN A 147 -25.81 31.70 -24.79
CA GLN A 147 -26.93 31.96 -23.91
C GLN A 147 -26.62 32.07 -22.41
N LEU A 148 -25.52 31.46 -21.97
CA LEU A 148 -25.23 31.24 -20.54
C LEU A 148 -23.82 31.67 -20.14
N TYR A 149 -22.92 31.95 -21.08
CA TYR A 149 -21.52 32.21 -20.77
C TYR A 149 -21.36 33.45 -19.88
N ASP A 150 -20.72 33.20 -18.75
CA ASP A 150 -20.20 34.21 -17.84
C ASP A 150 -18.87 33.66 -17.32
N CYS A 151 -17.79 34.39 -17.59
CA CYS A 151 -16.43 33.97 -17.25
C CYS A 151 -16.28 33.66 -15.75
N LYS A 152 -16.92 34.46 -14.87
CA LYS A 152 -16.83 34.26 -13.42
C LYS A 152 -17.57 32.99 -12.99
N LEU A 153 -18.78 32.77 -13.50
CA LEU A 153 -19.57 31.58 -13.17
C LEU A 153 -18.92 30.29 -13.70
N VAL A 154 -18.47 30.31 -14.96
CA VAL A 154 -17.81 29.16 -15.59
C VAL A 154 -16.51 28.81 -14.85
N THR A 155 -15.65 29.80 -14.61
CA THR A 155 -14.38 29.59 -13.90
C THR A 155 -14.61 29.12 -12.47
N GLY A 156 -15.58 29.72 -11.75
CA GLY A 156 -15.96 29.30 -10.41
C GLY A 156 -16.45 27.86 -10.37
N LYS A 157 -17.28 27.45 -11.34
CA LYS A 157 -17.78 26.07 -11.43
C LYS A 157 -16.68 25.07 -11.75
N LEU A 158 -15.82 25.39 -12.72
CA LEU A 158 -14.67 24.55 -13.07
C LEU A 158 -13.73 24.36 -11.87
N ARG A 159 -13.44 25.44 -11.13
CA ARG A 159 -12.62 25.40 -9.91
C ARG A 159 -13.24 24.50 -8.84
N ALA A 160 -14.55 24.63 -8.58
CA ALA A 160 -15.24 23.80 -7.60
C ALA A 160 -15.25 22.31 -8.01
N MET A 161 -15.43 22.02 -9.31
CA MET A 161 -15.34 20.66 -9.84
C MET A 161 -13.92 20.08 -9.67
N LEU A 162 -12.88 20.87 -9.96
CA LEU A 162 -11.49 20.46 -9.80
C LEU A 162 -11.16 20.15 -8.34
N GLN A 163 -11.54 21.03 -7.41
CA GLN A 163 -11.35 20.81 -5.97
C GLN A 163 -12.07 19.55 -5.47
N THR A 164 -13.29 19.31 -5.96
CA THR A 164 -14.06 18.11 -5.62
C THR A 164 -13.37 16.84 -6.11
N ALA A 165 -12.87 16.85 -7.36
CA ALA A 165 -12.17 15.72 -7.94
C ALA A 165 -10.83 15.44 -7.22
N ASP A 166 -10.08 16.49 -6.90
CA ASP A 166 -8.83 16.37 -6.14
C ASP A 166 -9.09 15.77 -4.74
N GLU A 167 -10.12 16.23 -4.02
CA GLU A 167 -10.48 15.65 -2.72
C GLU A 167 -10.92 14.18 -2.84
N GLN A 168 -11.64 13.80 -3.90
CA GLN A 168 -11.98 12.40 -4.16
C GLN A 168 -10.73 11.54 -4.39
N VAL A 169 -9.76 12.02 -5.19
CA VAL A 169 -8.49 11.32 -5.42
C VAL A 169 -7.71 11.17 -4.11
N ARG A 170 -7.62 12.22 -3.30
CA ARG A 170 -6.96 12.17 -1.99
C ARG A 170 -7.63 11.18 -1.04
N SER A 171 -8.97 11.16 -1.00
CA SER A 171 -9.75 10.22 -0.19
C SER A 171 -9.49 8.76 -0.60
N LEU A 172 -9.57 8.47 -1.90
CA LEU A 172 -9.28 7.14 -2.45
C LEU A 172 -7.83 6.72 -2.18
N LYS A 173 -6.87 7.64 -2.30
CA LYS A 173 -5.47 7.38 -1.97
C LYS A 173 -5.31 7.01 -0.49
N LYS A 174 -5.96 7.74 0.42
CA LYS A 174 -5.95 7.42 1.86
C LYS A 174 -6.54 6.02 2.11
N GLN A 175 -7.68 5.70 1.51
CA GLN A 175 -8.29 4.37 1.62
C GLN A 175 -7.36 3.27 1.07
N GLY A 176 -6.73 3.50 -0.08
CA GLY A 176 -5.76 2.57 -0.66
C GLY A 176 -4.56 2.32 0.25
N THR A 177 -3.98 3.38 0.82
CA THR A 177 -2.87 3.23 1.79
C THR A 177 -3.29 2.49 3.05
N PHE A 178 -4.49 2.77 3.57
CA PHE A 178 -5.03 2.06 4.73
C PHE A 178 -5.21 0.57 4.45
N MET A 179 -5.80 0.21 3.31
CA MET A 179 -5.98 -1.20 2.91
C MET A 179 -4.64 -1.91 2.71
N SER A 180 -3.65 -1.23 2.12
CA SER A 180 -2.30 -1.78 1.96
C SER A 180 -1.64 -2.05 3.32
N GLN A 181 -1.77 -1.12 4.27
CA GLN A 181 -1.24 -1.30 5.62
C GLN A 181 -1.97 -2.42 6.38
N LEU A 182 -3.30 -2.49 6.22
CA LEU A 182 -4.10 -3.54 6.81
C LEU A 182 -3.70 -4.92 6.26
N ALA A 183 -3.51 -5.03 4.95
CA ALA A 183 -3.06 -6.27 4.31
C ALA A 183 -1.65 -6.69 4.77
N ALA A 184 -0.75 -5.73 5.02
CA ALA A 184 0.60 -6.01 5.52
C ALA A 184 0.62 -6.44 7.01
N LYS A 185 -0.33 -5.95 7.81
CA LYS A 185 -0.38 -6.21 9.27
C LYS A 185 -1.30 -7.34 9.68
N THR A 186 -2.29 -7.67 8.87
CA THR A 186 -3.26 -8.73 9.21
C THR A 186 -2.65 -10.10 9.01
N ILE A 187 -2.94 -11.01 9.94
CA ILE A 187 -2.58 -12.43 9.80
C ILE A 187 -3.63 -13.04 8.85
N PRO A 188 -3.22 -13.62 7.70
CA PRO A 188 -4.16 -14.32 6.83
C PRO A 188 -4.95 -15.38 7.60
N ASN A 189 -6.25 -15.52 7.31
CA ASN A 189 -7.13 -16.47 8.00
C ASN A 189 -6.58 -17.90 8.00
N GLY A 190 -5.87 -18.32 6.93
CA GLY A 190 -5.22 -19.63 6.89
C GLY A 190 -4.17 -19.82 7.99
N ILE A 191 -3.33 -18.81 8.24
CA ILE A 191 -2.32 -18.85 9.32
C ILE A 191 -3.01 -18.81 10.68
N HIS A 192 -4.04 -17.98 10.83
CA HIS A 192 -4.84 -17.93 12.06
C HIS A 192 -5.48 -19.29 12.37
N CYS A 193 -6.18 -19.90 11.41
CA CYS A 193 -6.82 -21.21 11.57
C CYS A 193 -5.80 -22.33 11.83
N LEU A 194 -4.65 -22.31 11.14
CA LEU A 194 -3.58 -23.27 11.39
C LEU A 194 -3.07 -23.14 12.84
N SER A 195 -2.81 -21.92 13.30
CA SER A 195 -2.39 -21.66 14.68
C SER A 195 -3.42 -22.14 15.70
N SER A 196 -4.71 -21.85 15.49
CA SER A 196 -5.78 -22.32 16.37
C SER A 196 -5.86 -23.84 16.40
N ARG A 197 -5.76 -24.50 15.23
CA ARG A 197 -5.83 -25.95 15.12
C ARG A 197 -4.64 -26.64 15.80
N LEU A 198 -3.41 -26.18 15.55
CA LEU A 198 -2.22 -26.70 16.22
C LEU A 198 -2.30 -26.55 17.74
N ASN A 199 -2.87 -25.44 18.23
CA ASN A 199 -3.06 -25.21 19.65
C ASN A 199 -4.07 -26.22 20.25
N ILE A 200 -5.20 -26.44 19.57
CA ILE A 200 -6.18 -27.47 19.98
C ILE A 200 -5.53 -28.86 19.96
N ASP A 201 -4.88 -29.23 18.87
CA ASP A 201 -4.21 -30.53 18.71
C ASP A 201 -3.18 -30.76 19.83
N TYR A 202 -2.41 -29.75 20.22
CA TYR A 202 -1.48 -29.81 21.35
C TYR A 202 -2.18 -30.14 22.68
N TYR A 203 -3.28 -29.46 22.99
CA TYR A 203 -4.03 -29.72 24.22
C TYR A 203 -4.86 -31.01 24.19
N LEU A 204 -5.03 -31.64 23.04
CA LEU A 204 -5.62 -32.96 22.92
C LEU A 204 -4.58 -34.09 23.09
N LEU A 205 -3.28 -33.80 22.97
CA LEU A 205 -2.24 -34.81 23.20
C LEU A 205 -2.23 -35.29 24.66
N PRO A 206 -1.99 -36.59 24.92
CA PRO A 206 -1.67 -37.10 26.25
C PRO A 206 -0.48 -36.34 26.88
N LEU A 207 -0.47 -36.21 28.21
CA LEU A 207 0.57 -35.47 28.93
C LEU A 207 1.99 -35.98 28.64
N GLU A 208 2.19 -37.28 28.40
CA GLU A 208 3.50 -37.81 28.04
C GLU A 208 3.98 -37.31 26.67
N LYS A 209 3.05 -37.11 25.73
CA LYS A 209 3.34 -36.63 24.36
C LYS A 209 3.49 -35.12 24.25
N ARG A 210 3.12 -34.36 25.29
CA ARG A 210 3.39 -32.91 25.38
C ARG A 210 4.83 -32.58 25.79
N LYS A 211 5.62 -33.59 26.16
CA LYS A 211 7.03 -33.42 26.46
C LYS A 211 7.83 -33.37 25.16
N PHE A 212 8.11 -32.16 24.69
CA PHE A 212 8.99 -31.98 23.54
C PHE A 212 10.43 -32.39 23.88
N PRO A 213 11.15 -33.01 22.91
CA PRO A 213 12.56 -33.30 23.09
C PRO A 213 13.33 -32.02 23.36
N ASN A 214 14.38 -32.12 24.19
CA ASN A 214 15.27 -31.00 24.51
C ASN A 214 14.63 -29.80 25.25
N SER A 215 13.51 -30.00 25.93
CA SER A 215 12.87 -28.95 26.75
C SER A 215 13.81 -28.37 27.83
N TYR A 216 14.77 -29.16 28.32
CA TYR A 216 15.79 -28.72 29.27
C TYR A 216 16.71 -27.62 28.71
N ASN A 217 16.89 -27.54 27.39
CA ASN A 217 17.69 -26.50 26.75
C ASN A 217 17.04 -25.13 26.87
N LEU A 218 15.70 -25.06 26.96
CA LEU A 218 14.95 -23.81 27.10
C LEU A 218 15.27 -23.08 28.42
N GLN A 219 15.59 -23.83 29.47
CA GLN A 219 15.95 -23.29 30.80
C GLN A 219 17.46 -23.20 31.01
N ASN A 220 18.25 -23.67 30.04
CA ASN A 220 19.69 -23.73 30.17
C ASN A 220 20.31 -22.35 29.91
N LEU A 221 20.78 -21.72 30.99
CA LEU A 221 21.49 -20.43 30.96
C LEU A 221 22.86 -20.49 30.28
N THR A 222 23.37 -21.67 29.95
CA THR A 222 24.64 -21.85 29.23
C THR A 222 24.47 -21.78 27.70
N LEU A 223 23.24 -21.78 27.19
CA LEU A 223 22.89 -21.62 25.78
C LEU A 223 22.50 -20.16 25.46
N CYS A 224 22.74 -19.75 24.21
CA CYS A 224 22.28 -18.45 23.72
C CYS A 224 20.84 -18.57 23.22
N HIS A 225 19.94 -17.81 23.86
CA HIS A 225 18.55 -17.67 23.45
C HIS A 225 18.39 -16.38 22.65
N TYR A 226 17.82 -16.48 21.44
CA TYR A 226 17.55 -15.32 20.58
C TYR A 226 16.05 -15.10 20.47
N ALA A 227 15.61 -13.85 20.64
CA ALA A 227 14.25 -13.43 20.37
C ALA A 227 14.24 -12.53 19.14
N LEU A 228 13.47 -12.89 18.12
CA LEU A 228 13.33 -12.13 16.89
C LEU A 228 11.96 -11.45 16.86
N PHE A 229 11.97 -10.12 16.81
CA PHE A 229 10.76 -9.32 16.65
C PHE A 229 10.72 -8.78 15.23
N SER A 230 9.71 -9.18 14.47
CA SER A 230 9.47 -8.65 13.14
C SER A 230 7.97 -8.58 12.88
N ASP A 231 7.57 -7.54 12.18
CA ASP A 231 6.25 -7.38 11.58
C ASP A 231 6.16 -8.09 10.20
N ASN A 232 7.29 -8.56 9.66
CA ASN A 232 7.35 -9.31 8.41
C ASN A 232 7.67 -10.80 8.67
N VAL A 233 6.64 -11.64 8.60
CA VAL A 233 6.74 -13.09 8.84
C VAL A 233 7.71 -13.77 7.88
N LEU A 234 7.80 -13.31 6.62
CA LEU A 234 8.74 -13.88 5.64
C LEU A 234 10.19 -13.54 5.98
N ALA A 235 10.46 -12.29 6.37
CA ALA A 235 11.78 -11.88 6.81
C ALA A 235 12.21 -12.66 8.06
N ALA A 236 11.29 -12.79 9.03
CA ALA A 236 11.54 -13.58 10.24
C ALA A 236 11.88 -15.04 9.94
N LEU A 237 11.15 -15.67 9.01
CA LEU A 237 11.38 -17.05 8.60
C LEU A 237 12.76 -17.24 7.96
N VAL A 238 13.19 -16.32 7.09
CA VAL A 238 14.52 -16.38 6.44
C VAL A 238 15.63 -16.29 7.49
N VAL A 239 15.52 -15.37 8.44
CA VAL A 239 16.49 -15.20 9.54
C VAL A 239 16.56 -16.47 10.40
N VAL A 240 15.41 -17.02 10.80
CA VAL A 240 15.36 -18.26 11.59
C VAL A 240 15.97 -19.42 10.81
N ASN A 241 15.64 -19.58 9.52
CA ASN A 241 16.17 -20.67 8.70
C ASN A 241 17.70 -20.56 8.53
N SER A 242 18.20 -19.35 8.26
CA SER A 242 19.64 -19.08 8.20
C SER A 242 20.34 -19.38 9.52
N ALA A 243 19.77 -18.94 10.64
CA ALA A 243 20.31 -19.21 11.97
C ALA A 243 20.38 -20.72 12.26
N VAL A 244 19.31 -21.47 11.95
CA VAL A 244 19.27 -22.93 12.16
C VAL A 244 20.28 -23.66 11.26
N MET A 245 20.42 -23.25 10.00
CA MET A 245 21.39 -23.85 9.08
C MET A 245 22.84 -23.60 9.51
N ASN A 246 23.14 -22.38 9.97
CA ASN A 246 24.48 -22.00 10.36
C ASN A 246 24.85 -22.36 11.83
N ALA A 247 23.87 -22.70 12.67
CA ALA A 247 24.10 -23.09 14.06
C ALA A 247 24.78 -24.46 14.24
N LYS A 248 24.97 -25.25 13.17
CA LYS A 248 25.66 -26.55 13.23
C LYS A 248 27.20 -26.45 13.30
N VAL A 249 27.78 -25.25 13.30
CA VAL A 249 29.23 -25.05 13.37
C VAL A 249 29.56 -24.04 14.48
N ALA A 250 29.49 -24.48 15.74
CA ALA A 250 30.07 -23.79 16.89
C ALA A 250 30.31 -24.75 18.05
#